data_AF-B2BGL6-F1
#
_entry.id   AF-B2BGL6-F1
#
_cell.length_a   1.000
_cell.length_b   1.000
_cell.length_c   1.000
_cell.angle_alpha   90.00
_cell.angle_beta   90.00
_cell.angle_gamma   90.00
#
_symmetry.space_group_name_H-M   'P 1'
#
loop_
_entity.id
_entity.type
_entity.pdbx_description
1 polymer ?
#
loop_
_entity_poly.entity_id
_entity_poly.type
_entity_poly.pdbx_seq_one_letter_code
_entity_poly.pdbx_strand_id
1 'polypeptide(L)'
;CFGPAYEYAFILDTDLRKRKLRNRVPMTFVTSEPYIGHLGLGGVGDSRGMFESELRQHDMHFITNAKVTRVEAGKMSVEQCDDDGAVIKNHELAFSYSMMLPAFKGVDCVAEVDGLCNPRGFVLVDENQRNPKYTNIYSAGVCIAIPPVEATPVPTGAPKTGYMIEAMA
;
A
#
# COMPACT_ATOMS: atom_id res chain seq x y z
N CYS A 1 -3.32 1.31 0.08
CA CYS A 1 -3.54 2.42 -0.86
C CYS A 1 -2.37 2.39 -1.84
N PHE A 2 -2.52 1.77 -3.01
CA PHE A 2 -1.37 1.47 -3.90
C PHE A 2 -1.32 2.37 -5.13
N GLY A 3 -2.49 2.79 -5.64
CA GLY A 3 -2.58 3.67 -6.82
C GLY A 3 -1.66 4.90 -6.78
N PRO A 4 -1.60 5.67 -5.66
CA PRO A 4 -0.71 6.82 -5.57
C PRO A 4 0.78 6.48 -5.65
N ALA A 5 1.21 5.25 -5.33
CA ALA A 5 2.60 4.84 -5.50
C ALA A 5 2.96 4.72 -6.98
N TYR A 6 2.09 4.08 -7.76
CA TYR A 6 2.22 3.99 -9.22
C TYR A 6 2.17 5.37 -9.86
N GLU A 7 1.18 6.18 -9.51
CA GLU A 7 1.05 7.56 -9.98
C GLU A 7 2.32 8.36 -9.72
N TYR A 8 2.82 8.34 -8.49
CA TYR A 8 4.02 9.08 -8.10
C TYR A 8 5.26 8.64 -8.88
N ALA A 9 5.43 7.32 -9.09
CA ALA A 9 6.55 6.79 -9.88
C ALA A 9 6.49 7.31 -11.33
N PHE A 10 5.32 7.27 -11.97
CA PHE A 10 5.16 7.70 -13.36
C PHE A 10 5.27 9.23 -13.54
N ILE A 11 4.75 10.04 -12.63
CA ILE A 11 4.92 11.50 -12.70
C ILE A 11 6.38 11.91 -12.48
N LEU A 12 7.10 11.21 -11.59
CA LEU A 12 8.52 11.47 -11.35
C LEU A 12 9.35 11.12 -12.58
N ASP A 13 9.11 9.96 -13.21
CA ASP A 13 9.78 9.61 -14.47
C ASP A 13 9.47 10.60 -15.59
N THR A 14 8.21 11.03 -15.70
CA THR A 14 7.78 12.03 -16.67
C THR A 14 8.53 13.35 -16.47
N ASP A 15 8.64 13.85 -15.24
CA ASP A 15 9.38 15.08 -14.94
C ASP A 15 10.89 14.93 -15.21
N LEU A 16 11.50 13.81 -14.81
CA LEU A 16 12.90 13.50 -15.11
C LEU A 16 13.18 13.44 -16.61
N ARG A 17 12.26 12.89 -17.41
CA ARG A 17 12.37 12.85 -18.88
C ARG A 17 12.24 14.24 -19.49
N LYS A 18 11.26 15.04 -19.05
CA LYS A 18 11.11 16.44 -19.49
C LYS A 18 12.38 17.25 -19.24
N ARG A 19 13.06 17.00 -18.12
CA ARG A 19 14.35 17.62 -17.75
C ARG A 19 15.57 16.98 -18.40
N LYS A 20 15.40 15.89 -19.17
CA LYS A 20 16.49 15.11 -19.79
C LYS A 20 17.48 14.54 -18.76
N LEU A 21 16.99 14.15 -17.57
CA LEU A 21 17.78 13.59 -16.48
C LEU A 21 17.54 12.09 -16.24
N ARG A 22 16.48 11.51 -16.84
CA ARG A 22 16.05 10.13 -16.55
C ARG A 22 17.15 9.07 -16.78
N ASN A 23 18.01 9.27 -17.77
CA ASN A 23 19.13 8.37 -18.07
C ASN A 23 20.21 8.34 -16.96
N ARG A 24 20.19 9.28 -16.02
CA ARG A 24 21.12 9.35 -14.88
C ARG A 24 20.51 8.86 -13.57
N VAL A 25 19.23 8.50 -13.57
CA VAL A 25 18.47 8.17 -12.37
C VAL A 25 17.90 6.76 -12.51
N PRO A 26 18.55 5.73 -11.94
CA PRO A 26 17.93 4.41 -11.83
C PRO A 26 16.72 4.47 -10.91
N MET A 27 15.66 3.74 -11.26
CA MET A 27 14.41 3.71 -10.50
C MET A 27 14.04 2.27 -10.16
N THR A 28 13.57 2.05 -8.93
CA THR A 28 13.08 0.76 -8.47
C THR A 28 11.77 0.95 -7.72
N PHE A 29 10.75 0.19 -8.12
CA PHE A 29 9.42 0.18 -7.51
C PHE A 29 9.32 -1.00 -6.55
N VAL A 30 9.22 -0.73 -5.25
CA VAL A 30 9.10 -1.76 -4.21
C VAL A 30 7.66 -1.76 -3.70
N THR A 31 7.02 -2.92 -3.71
CA THR A 31 5.64 -3.07 -3.24
C THR A 31 5.44 -4.35 -2.44
N SER A 32 4.55 -4.26 -1.44
CA SER A 32 4.05 -5.41 -0.69
C SER A 32 3.01 -6.21 -1.47
N GLU A 33 2.56 -5.72 -2.63
CA GLU A 33 1.64 -6.47 -3.49
C GLU A 33 2.26 -7.79 -3.96
N PRO A 34 1.47 -8.88 -4.08
CA PRO A 34 1.96 -10.16 -4.57
C PRO A 34 2.40 -10.10 -6.03
N TYR A 35 1.76 -9.26 -6.82
CA TYR A 35 2.12 -8.93 -8.19
C TYR A 35 1.78 -7.46 -8.48
N ILE A 36 2.39 -6.91 -9.52
CA ILE A 36 2.16 -5.51 -9.92
C ILE A 36 0.70 -5.31 -10.34
N GLY A 37 0.04 -4.27 -9.84
CA GLY A 37 -1.34 -3.96 -10.18
C GLY A 37 -2.38 -4.79 -9.43
N HIS A 38 -1.99 -5.46 -8.34
CA HIS A 38 -2.94 -6.10 -7.41
C HIS A 38 -3.85 -5.06 -6.71
N LEU A 39 -3.31 -3.87 -6.42
CA LEU A 39 -3.97 -2.70 -5.86
C LEU A 39 -4.64 -2.89 -4.48
N GLY A 40 -4.42 -4.05 -3.84
CA GLY A 40 -5.11 -4.44 -2.62
C GLY A 40 -6.55 -4.94 -2.88
N LEU A 41 -6.87 -5.26 -4.13
CA LEU A 41 -8.21 -5.61 -4.60
C LEU A 41 -8.26 -6.96 -5.34
N GLY A 42 -7.16 -7.72 -5.41
CA GLY A 42 -7.07 -8.90 -6.26
C GLY A 42 -6.91 -8.56 -7.76
N GLY A 43 -6.53 -7.31 -8.08
CA GLY A 43 -6.47 -6.80 -9.45
C GLY A 43 -7.82 -6.25 -9.94
N VAL A 44 -7.78 -5.34 -10.92
CA VAL A 44 -8.99 -4.73 -11.53
C VAL A 44 -8.81 -4.71 -13.04
N GLY A 45 -9.62 -5.51 -13.75
CA GLY A 45 -9.44 -5.70 -15.20
C GLY A 45 -8.04 -6.24 -15.51
N ASP A 46 -7.35 -5.65 -16.49
CA ASP A 46 -5.95 -5.98 -16.82
C ASP A 46 -4.93 -5.04 -16.14
N SER A 47 -5.21 -4.64 -14.88
CA SER A 47 -4.26 -3.80 -14.13
C SER A 47 -2.87 -4.42 -14.05
N ARG A 48 -2.77 -5.74 -13.97
CA ARG A 48 -1.49 -6.47 -13.95
C ARG A 48 -0.71 -6.29 -15.25
N GLY A 49 -1.28 -6.66 -16.39
CA GLY A 49 -0.60 -6.56 -17.67
C GLY A 49 -0.24 -5.12 -18.02
N MET A 50 -1.16 -4.19 -17.77
CA MET A 50 -0.97 -2.77 -18.01
C MET A 50 0.19 -2.20 -17.17
N PHE A 51 0.15 -2.30 -15.83
CA PHE A 51 1.18 -1.70 -14.99
C PHE A 51 2.54 -2.38 -15.12
N GLU A 52 2.60 -3.71 -15.30
CA GLU A 52 3.87 -4.40 -15.57
C GLU A 52 4.50 -3.90 -16.88
N SER A 53 3.69 -3.71 -17.93
CA SER A 53 4.16 -3.23 -19.22
C SER A 53 4.67 -1.80 -19.13
N GLU A 54 3.92 -0.90 -18.49
CA GLU A 54 4.32 0.50 -18.29
C GLU A 54 5.61 0.62 -17.47
N LEU A 55 5.74 -0.10 -16.35
CA LEU A 55 6.99 -0.08 -15.56
C LEU A 55 8.20 -0.51 -16.41
N ARG A 56 8.06 -1.55 -17.23
CA ARG A 56 9.13 -2.01 -18.14
C ARG A 56 9.44 -1.01 -19.24
N GLN A 57 8.42 -0.42 -19.88
CA GLN A 57 8.61 0.61 -20.92
C GLN A 57 9.32 1.85 -20.36
N HIS A 58 9.10 2.15 -19.08
CA HIS A 58 9.74 3.24 -18.37
C HIS A 58 11.10 2.87 -17.74
N ASP A 59 11.64 1.67 -18.02
CA ASP A 59 12.92 1.17 -17.50
C ASP A 59 12.99 1.21 -15.96
N MET A 60 11.88 0.84 -15.30
CA MET A 60 11.79 0.72 -13.86
C MET A 60 11.87 -0.74 -13.45
N HIS A 61 12.85 -1.07 -12.62
CA HIS A 61 12.87 -2.37 -11.93
C HIS A 61 11.79 -2.40 -10.87
N PHE A 62 11.28 -3.60 -10.54
CA PHE A 62 10.32 -3.73 -9.46
C PHE A 62 10.54 -4.99 -8.62
N ILE A 63 10.14 -4.90 -7.35
CA ILE A 63 10.19 -5.98 -6.36
C ILE A 63 8.82 -6.09 -5.72
N THR A 64 8.14 -7.22 -5.94
CA THR A 64 6.85 -7.59 -5.34
C THR A 64 7.06 -8.53 -4.16
N ASN A 65 6.00 -8.83 -3.40
CA ASN A 65 6.07 -9.60 -2.16
C ASN A 65 7.15 -9.05 -1.20
N ALA A 66 7.29 -7.73 -1.16
CA ALA A 66 8.40 -7.09 -0.46
C ALA A 66 7.94 -6.31 0.77
N LYS A 67 8.69 -6.44 1.87
CA LYS A 67 8.55 -5.58 3.05
C LYS A 67 9.86 -4.88 3.36
N VAL A 68 9.78 -3.58 3.65
CA VAL A 68 10.92 -2.80 4.12
C VAL A 68 11.11 -3.08 5.60
N THR A 69 12.28 -3.58 5.98
CA THR A 69 12.61 -3.89 7.38
C THR A 69 13.32 -2.74 8.07
N ARG A 70 14.12 -1.96 7.31
CA ARG A 70 14.85 -0.81 7.84
C ARG A 70 15.13 0.21 6.75
N VAL A 71 15.12 1.47 7.14
CA VAL A 71 15.60 2.60 6.33
C VAL A 71 16.66 3.34 7.11
N GLU A 72 17.81 3.56 6.48
CA GLU A 72 18.93 4.32 6.98
C GLU A 72 19.30 5.41 5.96
N ALA A 73 20.24 6.29 6.30
CA ALA A 73 20.69 7.33 5.39
C ALA A 73 21.23 6.73 4.08
N GLY A 74 20.48 6.94 2.99
CA GLY A 74 20.83 6.50 1.65
C GLY A 74 20.71 4.99 1.38
N LYS A 75 20.12 4.21 2.29
CA LYS A 75 20.01 2.74 2.17
C LYS A 75 18.70 2.21 2.73
N MET A 76 18.06 1.32 2.00
CA MET A 76 16.83 0.62 2.39
C MET A 76 17.07 -0.89 2.38
N SER A 77 16.73 -1.56 3.48
CA SER A 77 16.76 -3.01 3.60
C SER A 77 15.37 -3.58 3.32
N VAL A 78 15.29 -4.49 2.36
CA VAL A 78 14.03 -5.06 1.87
C VAL A 78 14.10 -6.59 1.90
N GLU A 79 13.13 -7.21 2.55
CA GLU A 79 12.91 -8.66 2.49
C GLU A 79 11.86 -8.96 1.43
N GLN A 80 12.21 -9.80 0.47
CA GLN A 80 11.29 -10.36 -0.52
C GLN A 80 10.88 -11.76 -0.08
N CYS A 81 9.57 -12.02 -0.12
CA CYS A 81 8.95 -13.27 0.26
C CYS A 81 8.50 -14.09 -0.97
N ASP A 82 8.36 -15.40 -0.80
CA ASP A 82 7.57 -16.25 -1.69
C ASP A 82 6.07 -16.15 -1.39
N ASP A 83 5.27 -16.97 -2.07
CA ASP A 83 3.82 -17.01 -1.94
C ASP A 83 3.35 -17.59 -0.59
N ASP A 84 4.21 -18.33 0.12
CA ASP A 84 3.96 -18.83 1.47
C ASP A 84 4.39 -17.84 2.57
N GLY A 85 4.98 -16.70 2.17
CA GLY A 85 5.46 -15.64 3.06
C GLY A 85 6.86 -15.86 3.62
N ALA A 86 7.55 -16.93 3.22
CA ALA A 86 8.93 -17.19 3.63
C ALA A 86 9.90 -16.27 2.86
N VAL A 87 10.93 -15.77 3.55
CA VAL A 87 11.90 -14.85 2.94
C VAL A 87 12.77 -15.62 1.95
N ILE A 88 12.71 -15.22 0.69
CA ILE A 88 13.52 -15.80 -0.40
C ILE A 88 14.74 -14.95 -0.74
N LYS A 89 14.70 -13.65 -0.46
CA LYS A 89 15.80 -12.75 -0.81
C LYS A 89 15.83 -11.49 0.07
N ASN A 90 17.03 -11.12 0.50
CA ASN A 90 17.31 -9.83 1.11
C ASN A 90 17.92 -8.90 0.07
N HIS A 91 17.40 -7.68 -0.03
CA HIS A 91 17.92 -6.63 -0.90
C HIS A 91 18.41 -5.46 -0.08
N GLU A 92 19.53 -4.89 -0.53
CA GLU A 92 20.05 -3.62 -0.04
C GLU A 92 19.95 -2.60 -1.18
N LEU A 93 19.00 -1.67 -1.07
CA LEU A 93 18.74 -0.68 -2.10
C LEU A 93 19.34 0.65 -1.69
N ALA A 94 20.37 1.09 -2.42
CA ALA A 94 20.89 2.43 -2.28
C ALA A 94 19.90 3.44 -2.89
N PHE A 95 19.66 4.57 -2.22
CA PHE A 95 18.79 5.62 -2.74
C PHE A 95 19.35 7.00 -2.42
N SER A 96 19.21 7.94 -3.36
CA SER A 96 19.36 9.38 -3.09
C SER A 96 18.02 10.05 -2.80
N TYR A 97 16.93 9.43 -3.26
CA TYR A 97 15.56 9.86 -3.05
C TYR A 97 14.67 8.62 -2.94
N SER A 98 13.75 8.61 -1.99
CA SER A 98 12.78 7.52 -1.80
C SER A 98 11.44 8.06 -1.36
N MET A 99 10.36 7.46 -1.84
CA MET A 99 9.00 7.70 -1.36
C MET A 99 8.35 6.33 -1.17
N MET A 100 7.80 6.09 0.03
CA MET A 100 7.07 4.88 0.36
C MET A 100 5.72 5.26 0.96
N LEU A 101 4.67 4.54 0.56
CA LEU A 101 3.38 4.66 1.22
C LEU A 101 3.39 3.82 2.50
N PRO A 102 3.17 4.42 3.68
CA PRO A 102 3.16 3.69 4.93
C PRO A 102 1.88 2.87 5.07
N ALA A 103 1.94 1.84 5.92
CA ALA A 103 0.73 1.15 6.36
C ALA A 103 -0.12 2.09 7.24
N PHE A 104 -1.44 1.99 7.10
CA PHE A 104 -2.36 2.74 7.95
C PHE A 104 -2.64 1.97 9.25
N LYS A 105 -2.87 2.73 10.32
CA LYS A 105 -3.37 2.28 11.63
C LYS A 105 -4.36 3.33 12.15
N GLY A 106 -5.25 2.93 13.06
CA GLY A 106 -6.12 3.89 13.75
C GLY A 106 -5.35 4.88 14.63
N VAL A 107 -5.85 6.11 14.74
CA VAL A 107 -5.22 7.12 15.60
C VAL A 107 -5.33 6.71 17.07
N ASP A 108 -4.29 7.01 17.87
CA ASP A 108 -4.12 6.46 19.22
C ASP A 108 -5.33 6.74 20.12
N CYS A 109 -5.86 7.97 20.11
CA CYS A 109 -7.04 8.34 20.93
C CYS A 109 -8.32 7.55 20.61
N VAL A 110 -8.43 6.96 19.42
CA VAL A 110 -9.55 6.10 19.02
C VAL A 110 -9.20 4.63 19.28
N ALA A 111 -7.98 4.23 18.92
CA ALA A 111 -7.51 2.84 19.05
C ALA A 111 -7.43 2.36 20.50
N GLU A 112 -7.18 3.26 21.46
CA GLU A 112 -7.07 2.96 22.89
C GLU A 112 -8.43 2.83 23.60
N VAL A 113 -9.55 3.11 22.92
CA VAL A 113 -10.88 2.92 23.51
C VAL A 113 -11.20 1.43 23.55
N ASP A 114 -11.29 0.88 24.77
CA ASP A 114 -11.52 -0.54 25.01
C ASP A 114 -12.72 -1.08 24.21
N GLY A 115 -12.51 -2.12 23.40
CA GLY A 115 -13.55 -2.76 22.59
C GLY A 115 -14.17 -1.91 21.47
N LEU A 116 -13.63 -0.72 21.17
CA LEU A 116 -14.08 0.09 20.03
C LEU A 116 -13.48 -0.40 18.70
N CYS A 117 -12.22 -0.82 18.74
CA CYS A 117 -11.42 -1.09 17.55
C CYS A 117 -10.92 -2.53 17.45
N ASN A 118 -10.51 -2.93 16.26
CA ASN A 118 -9.69 -4.12 16.05
C ASN A 118 -8.22 -3.89 16.51
N PRO A 119 -7.35 -4.91 16.53
CA PRO A 119 -5.96 -4.76 16.98
C PRO A 119 -5.10 -3.74 16.20
N ARG A 120 -5.55 -3.31 15.02
CA ARG A 120 -4.89 -2.26 14.22
C ARG A 120 -5.46 -0.85 14.46
N GLY A 121 -6.40 -0.71 15.40
CA GLY A 121 -7.02 0.55 15.77
C GLY A 121 -8.17 1.01 14.87
N PHE A 122 -8.63 0.18 13.93
CA PHE A 122 -9.79 0.52 13.09
C PHE A 122 -11.10 0.22 13.82
N VAL A 123 -12.04 1.16 13.79
CA VAL A 123 -13.34 1.08 14.49
C VAL A 123 -14.17 -0.06 13.93
N LEU A 124 -14.66 -0.93 14.81
CA LEU A 124 -15.61 -1.98 14.45
C LEU A 124 -16.99 -1.35 14.24
N VAL A 125 -17.65 -1.65 13.13
CA VAL A 125 -18.98 -1.12 12.81
C VAL A 125 -19.90 -2.22 12.27
N ASP A 126 -21.22 -2.05 12.46
CA ASP A 126 -22.27 -2.80 11.79
C ASP A 126 -22.59 -2.21 10.40
N GLU A 127 -23.55 -2.80 9.69
CA GLU A 127 -24.00 -2.36 8.36
C GLU A 127 -24.61 -0.94 8.35
N ASN A 128 -24.94 -0.39 9.52
CA ASN A 128 -25.47 0.95 9.70
C ASN A 128 -24.39 1.91 10.23
N GLN A 129 -23.12 1.57 10.05
CA GLN A 129 -21.96 2.37 10.45
C GLN A 129 -21.85 2.61 11.97
N ARG A 130 -22.54 1.83 12.79
CA ARG A 130 -22.59 1.97 14.25
C ARG A 130 -21.69 0.95 14.94
N ASN A 131 -21.03 1.35 16.03
CA ASN A 131 -20.23 0.42 16.81
C ASN A 131 -21.12 -0.59 17.58
N PRO A 132 -20.82 -1.91 17.54
CA PRO A 132 -21.61 -2.93 18.23
C PRO A 132 -21.59 -2.84 19.77
N LYS A 133 -20.50 -2.32 20.37
CA LYS A 133 -20.35 -2.16 21.82
C LYS A 133 -20.92 -0.83 22.31
N TYR A 134 -20.62 0.25 21.58
CA TYR A 134 -21.02 1.63 21.89
C TYR A 134 -22.07 2.10 20.89
N THR A 135 -23.36 1.88 21.21
CA THR A 135 -24.48 2.10 20.29
C THR A 135 -24.76 3.57 19.97
N ASN A 136 -24.07 4.51 20.63
CA ASN A 136 -24.09 5.94 20.34
C ASN A 136 -22.85 6.43 19.55
N ILE A 137 -21.94 5.53 19.15
CA ILE A 137 -20.76 5.84 18.36
C ILE A 137 -20.94 5.30 16.94
N TYR A 138 -20.75 6.18 15.96
CA TYR A 138 -20.77 5.87 14.54
C TYR A 138 -19.41 6.21 13.93
N SER A 139 -19.06 5.54 12.84
CA SER A 139 -17.78 5.76 12.16
C SER A 139 -17.89 5.51 10.66
N ALA A 140 -17.24 6.38 9.89
CA ALA A 140 -17.22 6.36 8.43
C ALA A 140 -15.82 6.73 7.93
N GLY A 141 -15.44 6.19 6.77
CA GLY A 141 -14.16 6.53 6.14
C GLY A 141 -13.06 5.49 6.32
N VAL A 142 -11.81 5.93 6.20
CA VAL A 142 -10.63 5.05 6.30
C VAL A 142 -10.48 4.42 7.70
N CYS A 143 -11.05 5.04 8.73
CA CYS A 143 -10.93 4.63 10.12
C CYS A 143 -11.77 3.40 10.49
N ILE A 144 -12.67 2.92 9.63
CA ILE A 144 -13.45 1.71 9.90
C ILE A 144 -12.70 0.42 9.56
N ALA A 145 -12.99 -0.63 10.29
CA ALA A 145 -12.48 -1.96 10.03
C ALA A 145 -13.25 -2.58 8.85
N ILE A 146 -12.54 -2.81 7.74
CA ILE A 146 -13.03 -3.63 6.62
C ILE A 146 -12.08 -4.81 6.48
N PRO A 147 -12.58 -6.05 6.44
CA PRO A 147 -11.74 -7.23 6.24
C PRO A 147 -10.97 -7.13 4.92
N PRO A 148 -9.74 -7.66 4.84
CA PRO A 148 -9.02 -7.74 3.58
C PRO A 148 -9.78 -8.61 2.58
N VAL A 149 -9.65 -8.31 1.29
CA VAL A 149 -10.28 -9.09 0.21
C VAL A 149 -9.73 -10.51 0.12
N GLU A 150 -8.44 -10.66 0.40
CA GLU A 150 -7.74 -11.94 0.50
C GLU A 150 -6.52 -11.79 1.43
N ALA A 151 -5.97 -12.92 1.88
CA ALA A 151 -4.69 -12.94 2.56
C ALA A 151 -3.56 -12.92 1.51
N THR A 152 -2.60 -12.02 1.68
CA THR A 152 -1.43 -11.91 0.80
C THR A 152 -0.14 -12.25 1.55
N PRO A 153 0.94 -12.72 0.88
CA PRO A 153 2.15 -13.20 1.55
C PRO A 153 2.82 -12.13 2.42
N VAL A 154 2.90 -10.90 1.89
CA VAL A 154 3.15 -9.71 2.70
C VAL A 154 1.80 -9.03 2.98
N PRO A 155 1.48 -8.65 4.23
CA PRO A 155 0.18 -8.10 4.57
C PRO A 155 -0.20 -6.87 3.74
N THR A 156 -1.26 -6.99 2.94
CA THR A 156 -1.88 -5.87 2.21
C THR A 156 -3.32 -5.65 2.68
N GLY A 157 -3.90 -4.49 2.35
CA GLY A 157 -5.26 -4.15 2.75
C GLY A 157 -6.02 -3.48 1.63
N ALA A 158 -7.33 -3.70 1.63
CA ALA A 158 -8.25 -3.09 0.68
C ALA A 158 -8.31 -1.56 0.88
N PRO A 159 -8.23 -0.77 -0.21
CA PRO A 159 -8.37 0.68 -0.15
C PRO A 159 -9.80 1.06 0.25
N LYS A 160 -9.94 2.20 0.94
CA LYS A 160 -11.22 2.85 1.20
C LYS A 160 -11.27 4.13 0.37
N THR A 161 -12.09 4.14 -0.68
CA THR A 161 -12.11 5.20 -1.70
C THR A 161 -13.33 6.11 -1.57
N GLY A 162 -13.28 7.28 -2.21
CA GLY A 162 -14.26 8.36 -2.04
C GLY A 162 -15.72 7.91 -2.11
N TYR A 163 -16.14 7.27 -3.19
CA TYR A 163 -17.55 6.84 -3.34
C TYR A 163 -18.03 5.95 -2.19
N MET A 164 -17.20 5.01 -1.75
CA MET A 164 -17.54 4.13 -0.63
C MET A 164 -17.61 4.91 0.69
N ILE A 165 -16.74 5.89 0.89
CA ILE A 165 -16.72 6.74 2.08
C ILE A 165 -17.95 7.66 2.12
N GLU A 166 -18.31 8.28 0.99
CA GLU A 166 -19.52 9.11 0.89
C GLU A 166 -20.79 8.31 1.14
N ALA A 167 -20.83 7.03 0.75
CA ALA A 167 -21.96 6.14 1.04
C ALA A 167 -22.05 5.73 2.53
N MET A 168 -20.97 5.85 3.30
CA MET A 168 -20.99 5.62 4.75
C MET A 168 -21.48 6.84 5.54
N ALA A 169 -21.38 8.05 4.97
CA ALA A 169 -21.66 9.32 5.64
C ALA A 169 -23.14 9.70 5.55
#